data_AF-A0A2D4F5T8-F1
#
_entry.id   AF-A0A2D4F5T8-F1
#
_cell.length_a   1.000
_cell.length_b   1.000
_cell.length_c   1.000
_cell.angle_alpha   90.00
_cell.angle_beta   90.00
_cell.angle_gamma   90.00
#
_symmetry.space_group_name_H-M   'P 1'
#
loop_
_entity.id
_entity.type
_entity.pdbx_description
1 polymer ?
#
loop_
_entity_poly.entity_id
_entity_poly.type
_entity_poly.pdbx_seq_one_letter_code
_entity_poly.pdbx_strand_id
1 'polypeptide(L)'
;MALFLKNVAFHGILLDAIFEDKNEDWELVSNLLEEGIKNGVVKPLQTTLFNREDIEAAFRYMAQGKHIGKVVIQIHEEEKNSPRKETSLTPIPAISRTSCPPNKSYIITGGLGGFGLELAQWLVEREEKILVLTS
;
A
#
# COMPACT_ATOMS: atom_id res chain seq x y z
N MET A 1 19.32 19.63 25.66
CA MET A 1 19.52 18.50 26.60
C MET A 1 19.16 18.81 28.06
N ALA A 2 19.05 20.08 28.50
CA ALA A 2 18.66 20.41 29.88
C ALA A 2 17.27 19.87 30.31
N LEU A 3 16.37 19.60 29.37
CA LEU A 3 15.07 18.95 29.63
C LEU A 3 15.21 17.59 30.30
N PHE A 4 16.22 16.79 29.94
CA PHE A 4 16.46 15.46 30.51
C PHE A 4 16.93 15.49 31.97
N LEU A 5 17.37 16.65 32.48
CA LEU A 5 17.68 16.82 33.91
C LEU A 5 16.44 16.69 34.80
N LYS A 6 15.24 16.79 34.21
CA LYS A 6 13.97 16.53 34.90
C LYS A 6 13.56 15.05 34.87
N ASN A 7 14.48 14.15 34.46
CA ASN A 7 14.22 12.73 34.32
C ASN A 7 13.03 12.41 33.39
N VAL A 8 12.93 13.15 32.29
CA VAL A 8 11.91 12.95 31.25
C VAL A 8 12.43 12.00 30.17
N ALA A 9 11.53 11.31 29.46
CA ALA A 9 11.87 10.50 28.30
C ALA A 9 11.38 11.18 27.00
N PHE A 10 12.04 10.88 25.89
CA PHE A 10 11.64 11.31 24.55
C PHE A 10 11.56 10.09 23.64
N HIS A 11 10.42 9.89 23.00
CA HIS A 11 10.17 8.73 22.14
C HIS A 11 9.87 9.20 20.71
N GLY A 12 10.73 8.84 19.75
CA GLY A 12 10.42 8.94 18.32
C GLY A 12 9.61 7.72 17.92
N ILE A 13 8.34 7.91 17.54
CA ILE A 13 7.43 6.82 17.20
C ILE A 13 7.24 6.82 15.68
N LEU A 14 7.71 5.76 15.03
CA LEU A 14 7.50 5.52 13.60
C LEU A 14 6.73 4.21 13.46
N LEU A 15 5.49 4.29 12.99
CA LEU A 15 4.64 3.11 12.84
C LEU A 15 5.14 2.20 11.70
N ASP A 16 5.76 2.77 10.67
CA ASP A 16 6.31 2.02 9.53
C ASP A 16 7.37 0.99 9.98
N ALA A 17 8.19 1.32 10.98
CA ALA A 17 9.19 0.42 11.54
C ALA A 17 8.57 -0.76 12.33
N ILE A 18 7.31 -0.64 12.75
CA ILE A 18 6.57 -1.72 13.41
C ILE A 18 6.00 -2.70 12.37
N PHE A 19 5.74 -2.24 11.15
CA PHE A 19 5.20 -3.07 10.07
C PHE A 19 6.25 -3.89 9.30
N GLU A 20 7.55 -3.67 9.53
CA GLU A 20 8.60 -4.47 8.91
C GLU A 20 8.62 -5.92 9.43
N ASP A 21 9.01 -6.87 8.57
CA ASP A 21 8.90 -8.31 8.83
C ASP A 21 9.56 -8.73 10.16
N LYS A 22 8.78 -9.42 11.01
CA LYS A 22 9.14 -10.03 12.32
C LYS A 22 9.22 -9.08 13.52
N ASN A 23 8.44 -7.99 13.55
CA ASN A 23 8.30 -7.20 14.77
C ASN A 23 7.23 -7.78 15.71
N GLU A 24 7.65 -8.32 16.87
CA GLU A 24 6.76 -8.82 17.92
C GLU A 24 5.83 -7.72 18.49
N ASP A 25 6.24 -6.45 18.40
CA ASP A 25 5.42 -5.32 18.85
C ASP A 25 4.14 -5.14 18.01
N TRP A 26 4.12 -5.61 16.76
CA TRP A 26 2.92 -5.53 15.92
C TRP A 26 1.78 -6.37 16.48
N GLU A 27 2.07 -7.57 17.01
CA GLU A 27 1.04 -8.41 17.63
C GLU A 27 0.40 -7.70 18.83
N LEU A 28 1.21 -7.02 19.64
CA LEU A 28 0.72 -6.23 20.76
C LEU A 28 -0.20 -5.08 20.29
N VAL A 29 0.22 -4.31 19.29
CA VAL A 29 -0.57 -3.19 18.76
C VAL A 29 -1.87 -3.67 18.12
N SER A 30 -1.84 -4.79 17.39
CA SER A 30 -3.02 -5.41 16.79
C SER A 30 -4.01 -5.88 17.85
N ASN A 31 -3.53 -6.54 18.91
CA ASN A 31 -4.37 -6.99 20.02
C ASN A 31 -5.06 -5.81 20.73
N LEU A 32 -4.32 -4.73 21.00
CA LEU A 32 -4.88 -3.50 21.58
C LEU A 32 -5.97 -2.89 20.69
N LEU A 33 -5.77 -2.90 19.37
CA LEU A 33 -6.77 -2.42 18.41
C LEU A 33 -8.04 -3.28 18.43
N GLU A 34 -7.90 -4.61 18.43
CA GLU A 34 -9.04 -5.53 18.50
C GLU A 34 -9.86 -5.37 19.79
N GLU A 35 -9.19 -5.30 20.95
CA GLU A 35 -9.85 -5.07 22.23
C GLU A 35 -10.53 -3.70 22.27
N GLY A 36 -9.87 -2.67 21.74
CA GLY A 36 -10.42 -1.33 21.63
C GLY A 36 -11.70 -1.27 20.77
N ILE A 37 -11.77 -2.07 19.70
CA ILE A 37 -12.96 -2.21 18.87
C ILE A 37 -14.07 -2.94 19.66
N LYS A 38 -13.76 -4.09 20.27
CA LYS A 38 -14.73 -4.90 21.04
C LYS A 38 -15.36 -4.10 22.19
N ASN A 39 -14.56 -3.28 22.87
CA ASN A 39 -14.99 -2.45 24.00
C ASN A 39 -15.60 -1.10 23.58
N GLY A 40 -15.67 -0.82 22.27
CA GLY A 40 -16.29 0.41 21.73
C GLY A 40 -15.47 1.69 21.96
N VAL A 41 -14.21 1.56 22.37
CA VAL A 41 -13.26 2.68 22.51
C VAL A 41 -12.89 3.20 21.12
N VAL A 42 -12.62 2.29 20.19
CA VAL A 42 -12.31 2.59 18.80
C VAL A 42 -13.62 2.74 18.03
N LYS A 43 -13.85 3.93 17.47
CA LYS A 43 -15.03 4.26 16.67
C LYS A 43 -14.63 4.77 15.30
N PRO A 44 -15.43 4.53 14.25
CA PRO A 44 -15.17 5.11 12.93
C PRO A 44 -15.08 6.63 12.99
N LEU A 45 -14.13 7.18 12.26
CA LEU A 45 -14.01 8.63 12.08
C LEU A 45 -15.05 9.12 11.06
N GLN A 46 -15.37 10.41 11.12
CA GLN A 46 -16.09 11.07 10.03
C GLN A 46 -15.31 10.89 8.71
N THR A 47 -16.00 10.49 7.65
CA THR A 47 -15.40 10.23 6.34
C THR A 47 -15.84 11.27 5.33
N THR A 48 -14.89 11.78 4.54
CA THR A 48 -15.17 12.51 3.31
C THR A 48 -14.91 11.58 2.14
N LEU A 49 -15.97 11.22 1.41
CA LEU A 49 -15.92 10.26 0.33
C LEU A 49 -15.65 10.94 -1.01
N PHE A 50 -14.76 10.34 -1.79
CA PHE A 50 -14.52 10.66 -3.20
C PHE A 50 -14.68 9.39 -4.02
N ASN A 51 -15.25 9.52 -5.23
CA ASN A 51 -15.33 8.39 -6.14
C ASN A 51 -13.96 8.06 -6.73
N ARG A 52 -13.81 6.86 -7.30
CA ARG A 52 -12.58 6.43 -7.96
C ARG A 52 -12.16 7.30 -9.14
N GLU A 53 -13.08 8.08 -9.73
CA GLU A 53 -12.79 9.06 -10.78
C GLU A 53 -12.17 10.36 -10.22
N ASP A 54 -12.43 10.68 -8.95
CA ASP A 54 -12.11 11.97 -8.32
C ASP A 54 -10.83 11.91 -7.46
N ILE A 55 -9.91 10.99 -7.78
CA ILE A 55 -8.69 10.76 -6.99
C ILE A 55 -7.86 12.03 -6.86
N GLU A 56 -7.66 12.79 -7.95
CA GLU A 56 -6.90 14.04 -7.90
C GLU A 56 -7.54 15.05 -6.94
N ALA A 57 -8.87 15.19 -7.00
CA ALA A 57 -9.61 16.09 -6.12
C ALA A 57 -9.50 15.66 -4.65
N ALA A 58 -9.51 14.35 -4.37
CA ALA A 58 -9.32 13.81 -3.03
C ALA A 58 -7.96 14.22 -2.44
N PHE A 59 -6.87 14.07 -3.22
CA PHE A 59 -5.52 14.50 -2.79
C PHE A 59 -5.44 16.01 -2.60
N ARG A 60 -6.00 16.82 -3.52
CA ARG A 60 -6.05 18.28 -3.37
C ARG A 60 -6.86 18.73 -2.16
N TYR A 61 -7.97 18.05 -1.86
CA TYR A 61 -8.79 18.32 -0.69
C TYR A 61 -8.04 17.99 0.60
N MET A 62 -7.38 16.84 0.67
CA MET A 62 -6.54 16.44 1.80
C MET A 62 -5.42 17.47 2.05
N ALA A 63 -4.71 17.88 0.99
CA ALA A 63 -3.57 18.81 1.07
C ALA A 63 -3.94 20.20 1.61
N GLN A 64 -5.21 20.63 1.47
CA GLN A 64 -5.68 21.91 2.04
C GLN A 64 -5.83 21.88 3.56
N GLY A 65 -5.81 20.71 4.21
CA GLY A 65 -5.96 20.58 5.66
C GLY A 65 -7.35 20.95 6.21
N LYS A 66 -8.36 21.09 5.34
CA LYS A 66 -9.74 21.46 5.72
C LYS A 66 -10.62 20.28 6.11
N HIS A 67 -10.10 19.05 6.01
CA HIS A 67 -10.86 17.84 6.26
C HIS A 67 -10.95 17.56 7.78
N ILE A 68 -12.11 17.07 8.21
CA ILE A 68 -12.31 16.55 9.57
C ILE A 68 -12.48 15.03 9.43
N GLY A 69 -11.62 14.28 10.11
CA GLY A 69 -11.60 12.82 10.04
C GLY A 69 -10.78 12.29 8.86
N LYS A 70 -11.30 11.32 8.11
CA LYS A 70 -10.55 10.60 7.07
C LYS A 70 -11.09 10.91 5.67
N VAL A 71 -10.19 11.17 4.72
CA VAL A 71 -10.52 11.21 3.29
C VAL A 71 -10.43 9.79 2.73
N VAL A 72 -11.50 9.31 2.09
CA VAL A 72 -11.63 7.92 1.62
C VAL A 72 -12.02 7.91 0.15
N ILE A 73 -11.36 7.05 -0.63
CA ILE A 73 -11.69 6.82 -2.04
C ILE A 73 -12.55 5.55 -2.13
N GLN A 74 -13.77 5.70 -2.67
CA GLN A 74 -14.68 4.60 -2.89
C GLN A 74 -14.38 3.92 -4.23
N ILE A 75 -13.88 2.69 -4.18
CA ILE A 75 -13.57 1.89 -5.37
C ILE A 75 -14.81 1.13 -5.86
N HIS A 76 -15.58 0.56 -4.94
CA HIS A 76 -16.79 -0.20 -5.22
C HIS A 76 -17.93 0.25 -4.29
N GLU A 77 -19.16 0.09 -4.75
CA GLU A 77 -20.32 0.22 -3.87
C GLU A 77 -20.46 -1.01 -2.98
N GLU A 78 -20.77 -0.79 -1.70
CA GLU A 78 -21.04 -1.87 -0.76
C GLU A 78 -22.42 -2.48 -1.06
N GLU A 79 -22.46 -3.79 -1.35
CA GLU A 79 -23.72 -4.49 -1.56
C GLU A 79 -24.50 -4.61 -0.25
N LYS A 80 -25.58 -3.83 -0.12
CA LYS A 80 -26.33 -3.71 1.14
C LYS A 80 -27.08 -4.97 1.61
N ASN A 81 -27.23 -6.03 0.78
CA ASN A 81 -28.20 -7.10 1.02
C ASN A 81 -27.74 -8.54 0.67
N SER A 82 -26.44 -8.85 0.57
CA SER A 82 -26.00 -10.23 0.32
C SER A 82 -24.81 -10.64 1.20
N PRO A 83 -24.83 -11.83 1.83
CA PRO A 83 -23.65 -12.35 2.49
C PRO A 83 -22.63 -12.71 1.40
N ARG A 84 -21.59 -11.87 1.24
CA ARG A 84 -20.41 -12.12 0.38
C ARG A 84 -20.77 -12.83 -0.94
N LYS A 85 -21.53 -12.18 -1.82
CA LYS A 85 -21.56 -12.61 -3.22
C LYS A 85 -20.24 -12.22 -3.88
N GLU A 86 -19.77 -13.11 -4.76
CA GLU A 86 -18.53 -12.98 -5.52
C GLU A 86 -18.36 -11.56 -6.04
N THR A 87 -17.24 -10.94 -5.70
CA THR A 87 -16.87 -9.59 -6.14
C THR A 87 -17.15 -9.47 -7.63
N SER A 88 -18.14 -8.66 -7.99
CA SER A 88 -18.38 -8.37 -9.40
C SER A 88 -17.10 -7.73 -9.95
N LEU A 89 -16.47 -8.40 -10.91
CA LEU A 89 -15.26 -7.91 -11.56
C LEU A 89 -15.65 -6.70 -12.42
N THR A 90 -15.71 -5.53 -11.80
CA THR A 90 -15.93 -4.28 -12.54
C THR A 90 -14.62 -3.88 -13.22
N PRO A 91 -14.59 -3.79 -14.55
CA PRO A 91 -13.37 -3.38 -15.25
C PRO A 91 -13.08 -1.92 -14.93
N ILE A 92 -11.89 -1.66 -14.39
CA ILE A 92 -11.40 -0.32 -14.09
C ILE A 92 -10.49 0.12 -15.24
N PRO A 93 -10.74 1.28 -15.87
CA PRO A 93 -9.82 1.81 -16.88
C PRO A 93 -8.47 2.11 -16.22
N ALA A 94 -7.41 1.50 -16.74
CA ALA A 94 -6.06 1.66 -16.24
C ALA A 94 -5.07 1.75 -17.41
N ILE A 95 -3.97 2.46 -17.18
CA ILE A 95 -2.87 2.51 -18.14
C ILE A 95 -2.18 1.15 -18.12
N SER A 96 -2.07 0.52 -19.29
CA SER A 96 -1.40 -0.77 -19.43
C SER A 96 0.04 -0.68 -18.96
N ARG A 97 0.44 -1.58 -18.06
CA ARG A 97 1.82 -1.75 -17.63
C ARG A 97 2.20 -3.20 -17.80
N THR A 98 3.28 -3.45 -18.55
CA THR A 98 3.87 -4.78 -18.68
C THR A 98 4.25 -5.31 -17.30
N SER A 99 3.86 -6.54 -16.98
CA SER A 99 4.31 -7.23 -15.79
C SER A 99 4.83 -8.59 -16.22
N CYS A 100 5.90 -9.02 -15.58
CA CYS A 100 6.52 -10.28 -15.88
C CYS A 100 6.17 -11.27 -14.74
N PRO A 101 5.34 -12.30 -15.01
CA PRO A 101 4.93 -13.22 -13.97
C PRO A 101 6.14 -13.95 -13.38
N PRO A 102 6.24 -14.07 -12.05
CA PRO A 102 7.43 -14.60 -11.37
C PRO A 102 7.74 -16.07 -11.70
N ASN A 103 6.81 -16.78 -12.34
CA ASN A 103 6.90 -18.20 -12.68
C ASN A 103 7.21 -18.44 -14.16
N LYS A 104 7.64 -17.41 -14.90
CA LYS A 104 8.07 -17.52 -16.30
C LYS A 104 9.56 -17.24 -16.42
N SER A 105 10.13 -17.55 -17.57
CA SER A 105 11.51 -17.22 -17.92
C SER A 105 11.58 -16.46 -19.24
N TYR A 106 12.55 -15.55 -19.35
CA TYR A 106 12.73 -14.69 -20.51
C TYR A 106 14.14 -14.84 -21.04
N ILE A 107 14.26 -15.21 -22.32
CA ILE A 107 15.54 -15.41 -23.00
C ILE A 107 15.85 -14.16 -23.81
N ILE A 108 16.99 -13.54 -23.56
CA ILE A 108 17.49 -12.38 -24.31
C ILE A 108 18.74 -12.81 -25.08
N THR A 109 18.62 -12.87 -26.40
CA THR A 109 19.74 -13.19 -27.28
C THR A 109 20.64 -11.97 -27.48
N GLY A 110 21.96 -12.16 -27.38
CA GLY A 110 22.90 -11.04 -27.29
C GLY A 110 22.69 -10.20 -26.01
N GLY A 111 22.15 -10.81 -24.96
CA GLY A 111 21.75 -10.14 -23.72
C GLY A 111 22.89 -9.49 -22.94
N LEU A 112 24.14 -9.88 -23.21
CA LEU A 112 25.34 -9.27 -22.61
C LEU A 112 25.84 -8.03 -23.37
N GLY A 113 25.19 -7.63 -24.48
CA GLY A 113 25.47 -6.37 -25.16
C GLY A 113 24.84 -5.17 -24.44
N GLY A 114 25.20 -3.94 -24.85
CA GLY A 114 24.72 -2.72 -24.21
C GLY A 114 23.20 -2.62 -24.10
N PHE A 115 22.47 -2.81 -25.21
CA PHE A 115 21.00 -2.82 -25.19
C PHE A 115 20.41 -4.01 -24.43
N GLY A 116 21.06 -5.18 -24.51
CA GLY A 116 20.62 -6.41 -23.86
C GLY A 116 20.59 -6.26 -22.34
N LEU A 117 21.59 -5.60 -21.77
CA LEU A 117 21.66 -5.31 -20.34
C LEU A 117 20.59 -4.30 -19.89
N GLU A 118 20.35 -3.24 -20.66
CA GLU A 118 19.27 -2.28 -20.36
C GLU A 118 17.88 -2.94 -20.41
N LEU A 119 17.66 -3.82 -21.40
CA LEU A 119 16.42 -4.60 -21.49
C LEU A 119 16.30 -5.59 -20.32
N ALA A 120 17.39 -6.26 -19.94
CA ALA A 120 17.41 -7.16 -18.80
C ALA A 120 17.06 -6.42 -17.50
N GLN A 121 17.68 -5.26 -17.25
CA GLN A 121 17.36 -4.42 -16.10
C GLN A 121 15.89 -3.99 -16.10
N TRP A 122 15.38 -3.52 -17.24
CA TRP A 122 13.98 -3.12 -17.39
C TRP A 122 12.99 -4.27 -17.10
N LEU A 123 13.35 -5.51 -17.44
CA LEU A 123 12.54 -6.69 -17.09
C LEU A 123 12.59 -6.99 -15.59
N VAL A 124 13.77 -6.92 -14.95
CA VAL A 124 13.92 -7.12 -13.49
C VAL A 124 13.09 -6.10 -12.70
N GLU A 125 13.11 -4.83 -13.12
CA GLU A 125 12.31 -3.77 -12.49
C GLU A 125 10.79 -4.02 -12.57
N ARG A 126 10.34 -4.92 -13.47
CA ARG A 126 8.94 -5.36 -13.62
C ARG A 126 8.65 -6.70 -12.96
N GLU A 127 9.40 -7.01 -11.91
CA GLU A 127 9.26 -8.19 -11.04
C GLU A 127 9.70 -9.51 -11.68
N GLU A 128 10.50 -9.45 -12.74
CA GLU A 128 11.03 -10.66 -13.37
C GLU A 128 12.09 -11.35 -12.50
N LYS A 129 11.97 -12.67 -12.37
CA LYS A 129 12.86 -13.47 -11.51
C LYS A 129 13.79 -14.40 -12.28
N ILE A 130 13.50 -14.72 -13.55
CA ILE A 130 14.25 -15.75 -14.31
C ILE A 130 14.64 -15.22 -15.69
N LEU A 131 15.84 -14.64 -15.77
CA LEU A 131 16.44 -14.18 -17.02
C LEU A 131 17.51 -15.15 -17.54
N VAL A 132 17.48 -15.42 -18.84
CA VAL A 132 18.52 -16.19 -19.55
C VAL A 132 19.15 -15.27 -20.60
N LEU A 133 20.40 -14.91 -20.40
CA LEU A 133 21.14 -14.06 -21.35
C LEU A 133 22.09 -14.92 -22.17
N THR A 134 21.97 -14.86 -23.49
CA THR A 134 22.95 -15.52 -24.38
C THR A 134 23.85 -14.47 -25.03
N SER A 135 25.07 -14.87 -25.42
CA SER A 135 26.09 -14.00 -26.01
C SER A 135 26.71 -14.63 -27.24
#